data_AF-A0A3S0WHY8-F1
#
_entry.id   AF-A0A3S0WHY8-F1
#
_cell.length_a   1.000
_cell.length_b   1.000
_cell.length_c   1.000
_cell.angle_alpha   90.00
_cell.angle_beta   90.00
_cell.angle_gamma   90.00
#
_symmetry.space_group_name_H-M   'P 1'
#
loop_
_entity.id
_entity.type
_entity.pdbx_description
1 polymer ?
#
loop_
_entity_poly.entity_id
_entity_poly.type
_entity_poly.pdbx_seq_one_letter_code
_entity_poly.pdbx_strand_id
1 'polypeptide(L)'
;MITVSGWLYLDSMYPCLKKNLDYKRRSKMELSVYLKKVVQNFFIIFASIILTLTILRQIYSPEIPFDLHSIYIIMIFSLIGALTGFILYSPHTLSEQKTRIRLIIHFFALETILILLAIRIGLVNGLSDVLILALEIAVIYIVVRLLSWHNDKKIAKEINEGLKSFKDKMENGF
;
A
#
# COMPACT_ATOMS: atom_id res chain seq x y z
N MET A 1 -12.42 37.32 -42.38
CA MET A 1 -13.34 36.32 -42.96
C MET A 1 -12.88 34.94 -42.52
N ILE A 2 -13.25 34.51 -41.30
CA ILE A 2 -12.97 33.16 -40.83
C ILE A 2 -14.05 32.29 -41.47
N THR A 3 -13.66 31.47 -42.43
CA THR A 3 -14.58 30.63 -43.21
C THR A 3 -15.33 29.68 -42.29
N VAL A 4 -16.59 29.39 -42.62
CA VAL A 4 -17.49 28.47 -41.89
C VAL A 4 -16.85 27.10 -41.60
N SER A 5 -15.86 26.70 -42.41
CA SER A 5 -15.02 25.51 -42.23
C SER A 5 -14.13 25.53 -40.97
N GLY A 6 -13.69 26.70 -40.50
CA GLY A 6 -12.84 26.82 -39.30
C GLY A 6 -13.61 26.60 -37.98
N TRP A 7 -14.90 26.95 -37.95
CA TRP A 7 -15.77 26.73 -36.79
C TRP A 7 -16.16 25.25 -36.62
N LEU A 8 -16.46 24.55 -37.72
CA LEU A 8 -16.72 23.10 -37.72
C LEU A 8 -15.50 22.27 -37.23
N TYR A 9 -14.28 22.72 -37.52
CA TYR A 9 -13.06 22.08 -37.05
C TYR A 9 -12.84 22.24 -35.54
N LEU A 10 -13.10 23.44 -35.00
CA LEU A 10 -13.00 23.71 -33.57
C LEU A 10 -14.03 22.91 -32.76
N ASP A 11 -15.26 22.79 -33.27
CA ASP A 11 -16.36 22.07 -32.61
C ASP A 11 -16.15 20.54 -32.61
N SER A 12 -15.48 20.01 -33.64
CA SER A 12 -15.01 18.61 -33.72
C SER A 12 -13.83 18.33 -32.78
N MET A 13 -12.90 19.29 -32.63
CA MET A 13 -11.68 19.11 -31.84
C MET A 13 -11.89 19.31 -30.33
N TYR A 14 -12.85 20.16 -29.94
CA TYR A 14 -13.21 20.45 -28.54
C TYR A 14 -13.55 19.21 -27.70
N PRO A 15 -14.44 18.30 -28.13
CA PRO A 15 -14.77 17.09 -27.37
C PRO A 15 -13.57 16.15 -27.23
N CYS A 16 -12.67 16.10 -28.21
CA CYS A 16 -11.47 15.26 -28.16
C CYS A 16 -10.43 15.79 -27.15
N LEU A 17 -10.21 17.12 -27.13
CA LEU A 17 -9.35 17.81 -26.15
C LEU A 17 -9.89 17.65 -24.71
N LYS A 18 -11.20 17.82 -24.54
CA LYS A 18 -11.86 17.64 -23.23
C LYS A 18 -11.70 16.20 -22.72
N LYS A 19 -11.88 15.20 -23.58
CA LYS A 19 -11.69 13.78 -23.24
C LYS A 19 -10.25 13.46 -22.80
N ASN A 20 -9.25 14.08 -23.43
CA ASN A 20 -7.84 13.94 -23.04
C ASN A 20 -7.53 14.58 -21.68
N LEU A 21 -8.10 15.77 -21.41
CA LEU A 21 -7.96 16.45 -20.12
C LEU A 21 -8.67 15.68 -19.00
N ASP A 22 -9.86 15.13 -19.25
CA ASP A 22 -10.60 14.31 -18.29
C ASP A 22 -9.90 12.97 -18.04
N TYR A 23 -9.31 12.36 -19.07
CA TYR A 23 -8.49 11.15 -18.92
C TYR A 23 -7.24 11.42 -18.07
N LYS A 24 -6.52 12.52 -18.35
CA LYS A 24 -5.34 12.93 -17.59
C LYS A 24 -5.66 13.35 -16.16
N ARG A 25 -6.84 13.94 -15.93
CA ARG A 25 -7.36 14.25 -14.60
C ARG A 25 -7.72 12.98 -13.84
N ARG A 26 -8.36 12.01 -14.49
CA ARG A 26 -8.69 10.70 -13.91
C ARG A 26 -7.43 9.92 -13.51
N SER A 27 -6.42 9.84 -14.38
CA SER A 27 -5.17 9.14 -14.06
C SER A 27 -4.41 9.77 -12.88
N LYS A 28 -4.45 11.11 -12.76
CA LYS A 28 -3.82 11.83 -11.63
C LYS A 28 -4.53 11.57 -10.30
N MET A 29 -5.86 11.39 -10.31
CA MET A 29 -6.64 11.02 -9.12
C MET A 29 -6.39 9.58 -8.68
N GLU A 30 -6.29 8.64 -9.62
CA GLU A 30 -5.93 7.25 -9.30
C GLU A 30 -4.54 7.15 -8.67
N LEU A 31 -3.57 7.91 -9.19
CA LEU A 31 -2.20 7.92 -8.68
C LEU A 31 -2.09 8.56 -7.29
N SER A 32 -2.86 9.60 -6.99
CA SER A 32 -2.83 10.24 -5.66
C SER A 32 -3.46 9.34 -4.59
N VAL A 33 -4.55 8.64 -4.93
CA VAL A 33 -5.16 7.62 -4.05
C VAL A 33 -4.19 6.47 -3.80
N TYR A 34 -3.47 6.04 -4.84
CA TYR A 34 -2.42 5.03 -4.74
C TYR A 34 -1.29 5.47 -3.80
N LEU A 35 -0.70 6.64 -4.06
CA LEU A 35 0.41 7.17 -3.25
C LEU A 35 -0.01 7.34 -1.79
N LYS A 36 -1.24 7.81 -1.53
CA LYS A 36 -1.77 7.96 -0.18
C LYS A 36 -1.77 6.63 0.58
N LYS A 37 -2.18 5.53 -0.08
CA LYS A 37 -2.17 4.19 0.53
C LYS A 37 -0.75 3.70 0.82
N VAL A 38 0.18 3.91 -0.12
CA VAL A 38 1.60 3.50 0.06
C VAL A 38 2.23 4.26 1.22
N VAL A 39 2.07 5.59 1.26
CA VAL A 39 2.62 6.43 2.33
C VAL A 39 2.02 6.08 3.69
N GLN A 40 0.70 5.86 3.75
CA GLN A 40 0.03 5.44 4.98
C GLN A 40 0.56 4.09 5.49
N ASN A 41 0.69 3.10 4.61
CA ASN A 41 1.24 1.79 4.98
C ASN A 41 2.70 1.88 5.41
N PHE A 42 3.51 2.72 4.74
CA PHE A 42 4.88 2.97 5.13
C PHE A 42 4.98 3.49 6.57
N PHE A 43 4.26 4.55 6.92
CA PHE A 43 4.32 5.13 8.27
C PHE A 43 3.85 4.14 9.35
N ILE A 44 2.83 3.34 9.03
CA ILE A 44 2.31 2.31 9.93
C ILE A 44 3.36 1.21 10.17
N ILE A 45 3.97 0.69 9.10
CA ILE A 45 5.01 -0.34 9.17
C ILE A 45 6.21 0.20 9.95
N PHE A 46 6.69 1.39 9.58
CA PHE A 46 7.82 2.05 10.20
C PHE A 46 7.58 2.28 11.70
N ALA A 47 6.44 2.86 12.08
CA ALA A 47 6.11 3.11 13.48
C ALA A 47 5.97 1.80 14.27
N SER A 48 5.39 0.76 13.68
CA SER A 48 5.25 -0.55 14.33
C SER A 48 6.60 -1.22 14.58
N ILE A 49 7.53 -1.15 13.61
CA ILE A 49 8.90 -1.65 13.77
C ILE A 49 9.62 -0.90 14.89
N ILE A 50 9.64 0.43 14.83
CA ILE A 50 10.33 1.25 15.82
C ILE A 50 9.75 1.03 17.22
N LEU A 51 8.42 0.94 17.35
CA LEU A 51 7.77 0.65 18.62
C LEU A 51 8.17 -0.74 19.15
N THR A 52 8.13 -1.77 18.31
CA THR A 52 8.49 -3.14 18.70
C THR A 52 9.95 -3.22 19.11
N LEU A 53 10.86 -2.64 18.33
CA LEU A 53 12.30 -2.58 18.66
C LEU A 53 12.56 -1.81 19.96
N THR A 54 11.82 -0.74 20.21
CA THR A 54 11.96 0.05 21.45
C THR A 54 11.55 -0.79 22.67
N ILE A 55 10.41 -1.48 22.61
CA ILE A 55 9.94 -2.36 23.68
C ILE A 55 10.91 -3.53 23.88
N LEU A 56 11.33 -4.17 22.78
CA LEU A 56 12.23 -5.32 22.83
C LEU A 56 13.57 -4.92 23.44
N ARG A 57 14.13 -3.78 23.02
CA ARG A 57 15.37 -3.26 23.58
C ARG A 57 15.23 -2.90 25.06
N GLN A 58 14.11 -2.32 25.47
CA GLN A 58 13.86 -2.01 26.88
C GLN A 58 13.89 -3.27 27.76
N ILE A 59 13.51 -4.43 27.22
CA ILE A 59 13.51 -5.71 27.94
C ILE A 59 14.90 -6.37 27.94
N TYR A 60 15.59 -6.39 26.79
CA TYR A 60 16.82 -7.17 26.62
C TYR A 60 18.12 -6.41 26.88
N SER A 61 18.21 -5.13 26.44
CA SER A 61 19.46 -4.34 26.49
C SER A 61 19.18 -2.83 26.57
N PRO A 62 18.75 -2.30 27.73
CA PRO A 62 18.36 -0.90 27.88
C PRO A 62 19.52 0.10 27.73
N GLU A 63 20.76 -0.35 27.92
CA GLU A 63 21.97 0.47 27.95
C GLU A 63 22.55 0.78 26.56
N ILE A 64 22.13 0.06 25.51
CA ILE A 64 22.68 0.27 24.17
C ILE A 64 21.90 1.42 23.51
N PRO A 65 22.56 2.45 22.93
CA PRO A 65 21.88 3.54 22.22
C PRO A 65 21.43 3.09 20.83
N PHE A 66 20.31 3.63 20.34
CA PHE A 66 19.81 3.33 18.99
C PHE A 66 20.79 3.93 17.98
N ASP A 67 21.37 3.08 17.14
CA ASP A 67 22.23 3.56 16.08
C ASP A 67 21.39 4.21 14.97
N LEU A 68 21.80 5.42 14.56
CA LEU A 68 21.17 6.15 13.45
C LEU A 68 21.19 5.31 12.17
N HIS A 69 22.25 4.55 11.94
CA HIS A 69 22.37 3.67 10.78
C HIS A 69 21.27 2.61 10.75
N SER A 70 20.94 2.00 11.90
CA SER A 70 19.84 1.03 12.02
C SER A 70 18.49 1.67 11.69
N ILE A 71 18.25 2.91 12.13
CA ILE A 71 17.00 3.64 11.83
C ILE A 71 16.87 3.87 10.32
N TYR A 72 17.93 4.28 9.63
CA TYR A 72 17.92 4.44 8.18
C TYR A 72 17.64 3.12 7.45
N ILE A 73 18.22 2.02 7.91
CA ILE A 73 17.96 0.68 7.35
C ILE A 73 16.49 0.32 7.53
N ILE A 74 15.93 0.49 8.73
CA ILE A 74 14.52 0.21 9.03
C ILE A 74 13.59 1.06 8.17
N MET A 75 13.96 2.31 7.91
CA MET A 75 13.22 3.20 7.02
C MET A 75 13.21 2.69 5.56
N ILE A 76 14.34 2.22 5.04
CA ILE A 76 14.42 1.63 3.70
C ILE A 76 13.63 0.31 3.66
N PHE A 77 13.76 -0.53 4.69
CA PHE A 77 13.04 -1.80 4.81
C PHE A 77 11.53 -1.61 4.85
N SER A 78 11.04 -0.65 5.61
CA SER A 78 9.61 -0.32 5.69
C SER A 78 9.08 0.21 4.37
N LEU A 79 9.87 0.98 3.62
CA LEU A 79 9.52 1.43 2.28
C LEU A 79 9.42 0.25 1.31
N ILE A 80 10.42 -0.64 1.31
CA ILE A 80 10.42 -1.86 0.48
C ILE A 80 9.24 -2.75 0.86
N GLY A 81 8.98 -2.96 2.15
CA GLY A 81 7.85 -3.76 2.65
C GLY A 81 6.50 -3.20 2.21
N ALA A 82 6.30 -1.88 2.36
CA ALA A 82 5.08 -1.20 1.90
C ALA A 82 4.88 -1.34 0.39
N LEU A 83 5.96 -1.30 -0.40
CA LEU A 83 5.90 -1.43 -1.85
C LEU A 83 5.65 -2.87 -2.30
N THR A 84 6.30 -3.84 -1.66
CA THR A 84 6.23 -5.27 -2.00
C THR A 84 4.88 -5.87 -1.65
N GLY A 85 4.27 -5.44 -0.54
CA GLY A 85 2.91 -5.83 -0.14
C GLY A 85 1.85 -5.40 -1.17
N PHE A 86 2.12 -4.35 -1.93
CA PHE A 86 1.22 -3.86 -2.98
C PHE A 86 1.56 -4.44 -4.37
N ILE A 87 2.85 -4.56 -4.73
CA ILE A 87 3.29 -5.10 -6.04
C ILE A 87 2.87 -6.56 -6.24
N LEU A 88 2.82 -7.37 -5.17
CA LEU A 88 2.35 -8.75 -5.26
C LEU A 88 0.82 -8.90 -5.10
N TYR A 89 0.07 -7.80 -5.01
CA TYR A 89 -1.39 -7.80 -5.00
C TYR A 89 -1.93 -8.15 -6.40
N SER A 90 -2.08 -9.44 -6.70
CA SER A 90 -2.72 -9.92 -7.93
C SER A 90 -4.25 -9.93 -7.76
N PRO A 91 -5.02 -9.13 -8.53
CA PRO A 91 -6.45 -8.92 -8.36
C PRO A 91 -7.33 -10.03 -8.95
N HIS A 92 -6.78 -11.20 -9.27
CA HIS A 92 -7.57 -12.26 -9.91
C HIS A 92 -8.62 -12.84 -8.95
N THR A 93 -9.87 -12.61 -9.32
CA THR A 93 -11.12 -13.07 -8.70
C THR A 93 -11.17 -14.60 -8.61
N LEU A 94 -10.74 -15.16 -7.48
CA LEU A 94 -10.85 -16.60 -7.25
C LEU A 94 -11.30 -16.88 -5.81
N SER A 95 -12.24 -17.84 -5.72
CA SER A 95 -12.85 -18.47 -4.53
C SER A 95 -12.04 -18.36 -3.22
N GLU A 96 -12.76 -18.08 -2.11
CA GLU A 96 -12.26 -17.79 -0.75
C GLU A 96 -11.13 -18.69 -0.20
N GLN A 97 -11.04 -19.94 -0.66
CA GLN A 97 -9.98 -20.86 -0.24
C GLN A 97 -8.65 -20.62 -0.97
N LYS A 98 -8.69 -20.21 -2.25
CA LYS A 98 -7.49 -19.92 -3.06
C LYS A 98 -6.83 -18.59 -2.66
N THR A 99 -7.60 -17.66 -2.09
CA THR A 99 -7.10 -16.40 -1.54
C THR A 99 -6.18 -16.62 -0.32
N ARG A 100 -6.46 -17.62 0.52
CA ARG A 100 -5.65 -17.92 1.72
C ARG A 100 -4.27 -18.48 1.38
N ILE A 101 -4.18 -19.40 0.42
CA ILE A 101 -2.90 -19.98 0.00
C ILE A 101 -2.00 -18.92 -0.64
N ARG A 102 -2.57 -18.03 -1.47
CA ARG A 102 -1.83 -16.91 -2.08
C ARG A 102 -1.27 -15.94 -1.03
N LEU A 103 -2.03 -15.72 0.04
CA LEU A 103 -1.64 -14.93 1.21
C LEU A 103 -0.36 -15.49 1.87
N ILE A 104 -0.35 -16.80 2.12
CA ILE A 104 0.76 -17.52 2.75
C ILE A 104 1.99 -17.51 1.84
N ILE A 105 1.81 -17.78 0.53
CA ILE A 105 2.92 -17.72 -0.43
C ILE A 105 3.49 -16.29 -0.52
N HIS A 106 2.62 -15.28 -0.51
CA HIS A 106 3.05 -13.88 -0.51
C HIS A 106 3.81 -13.52 0.77
N PHE A 107 3.35 -13.99 1.92
CA PHE A 107 4.03 -13.83 3.20
C PHE A 107 5.45 -14.40 3.14
N PHE A 108 5.60 -15.67 2.76
CA PHE A 108 6.92 -16.31 2.68
C PHE A 108 7.82 -15.66 1.63
N ALA A 109 7.27 -15.20 0.50
CA ALA A 109 8.05 -14.49 -0.52
C ALA A 109 8.57 -13.15 0.02
N LEU A 110 7.73 -12.37 0.71
CA LEU A 110 8.11 -11.12 1.35
C LEU A 110 9.17 -11.36 2.42
N GLU A 111 8.92 -12.31 3.32
CA GLU A 111 9.83 -12.68 4.40
C GLU A 111 11.20 -13.10 3.85
N THR A 112 11.23 -13.95 2.83
CA THR A 112 12.47 -14.39 2.18
C THR A 112 13.24 -13.22 1.56
N ILE A 113 12.57 -12.31 0.86
CA ILE A 113 13.21 -11.13 0.25
C ILE A 113 13.82 -10.22 1.34
N LEU A 114 13.10 -9.99 2.43
CA LEU A 114 13.57 -9.12 3.51
C LEU A 114 14.74 -9.77 4.28
N ILE A 115 14.69 -11.06 4.57
CA ILE A 115 15.78 -11.79 5.24
C ILE A 115 17.03 -11.80 4.35
N LEU A 116 16.90 -12.09 3.05
CA LEU A 116 18.03 -12.07 2.11
C LEU A 116 18.69 -10.69 2.05
N LEU A 117 17.89 -9.62 2.08
CA LEU A 117 18.39 -8.25 2.10
C LEU A 117 19.12 -7.94 3.42
N ALA A 118 18.59 -8.41 4.55
CA ALA A 118 19.19 -8.20 5.87
C ALA A 118 20.55 -8.91 6.00
N ILE A 119 20.66 -10.14 5.49
CA ILE A 119 21.92 -10.88 5.41
C ILE A 119 22.92 -10.14 4.53
N ARG A 120 22.48 -9.64 3.36
CA ARG A 120 23.36 -8.94 2.41
C ARG A 120 23.93 -7.63 2.96
N ILE A 121 23.17 -6.97 3.84
CA ILE A 121 23.59 -5.72 4.51
C ILE A 121 24.41 -6.02 5.78
N GLY A 122 24.51 -7.27 6.21
CA GLY A 122 25.22 -7.67 7.44
C GLY A 122 24.47 -7.29 8.73
N LEU A 123 23.14 -7.11 8.64
CA LEU A 123 22.31 -6.74 9.78
C LEU A 123 22.12 -7.91 10.77
N VAL A 124 22.19 -9.14 10.26
CA VAL A 124 22.03 -10.37 11.03
C VAL A 124 23.27 -11.24 10.84
N ASN A 125 23.94 -11.59 11.94
CA ASN A 125 25.21 -12.33 11.89
C ASN A 125 25.08 -13.75 12.49
N GLY A 126 23.97 -14.05 13.15
CA GLY A 126 23.68 -15.37 13.72
C GLY A 126 22.26 -15.86 13.51
N LEU A 127 22.04 -17.16 13.76
CA LEU A 127 20.73 -17.82 13.70
C LEU A 127 19.70 -17.16 14.63
N SER A 128 20.11 -16.72 15.81
CA SER A 128 19.25 -16.03 16.77
C SER A 128 18.74 -14.69 16.22
N ASP A 129 19.61 -13.91 15.55
CA ASP A 129 19.23 -12.63 14.95
C ASP A 129 18.23 -12.82 13.80
N VAL A 130 18.40 -13.88 13.00
CA VAL A 130 17.47 -14.25 11.93
C VAL A 130 16.10 -14.63 12.50
N LEU A 131 16.05 -15.38 13.61
CA LEU A 131 14.78 -15.75 14.26
C LEU A 131 14.05 -14.54 14.84
N ILE A 132 14.78 -13.61 15.45
CA ILE A 132 14.20 -12.36 15.96
C ILE A 132 13.65 -11.52 14.80
N LEU A 133 14.43 -11.39 13.72
CA LEU A 133 14.00 -10.65 12.53
C LEU A 133 12.77 -11.29 11.86
N ALA A 134 12.73 -12.62 11.75
CA ALA A 134 11.59 -13.34 11.20
C ALA A 134 10.33 -13.11 12.05
N LEU A 135 10.45 -13.13 13.38
CA LEU A 135 9.35 -12.84 14.29
C LEU A 135 8.85 -11.40 14.14
N GLU A 136 9.76 -10.42 14.02
CA GLU A 136 9.39 -9.02 13.76
C GLU A 136 8.62 -8.88 12.45
N ILE A 137 9.14 -9.47 11.36
CA ILE A 137 8.48 -9.46 10.04
C ILE A 137 7.08 -10.10 10.13
N ALA A 138 6.93 -11.20 10.88
CA ALA A 138 5.64 -11.86 11.09
C ALA A 138 4.64 -10.95 11.82
N VAL A 139 5.05 -10.27 12.89
CA VAL A 139 4.20 -9.33 13.65
C VAL A 139 3.76 -8.17 12.77
N ILE A 140 4.69 -7.55 12.04
CA ILE A 140 4.40 -6.44 11.13
C ILE A 140 3.40 -6.87 10.05
N TYR A 141 3.60 -8.06 9.47
CA TYR A 141 2.70 -8.58 8.47
C TYR A 141 1.27 -8.73 8.97
N ILE A 142 1.10 -9.26 10.19
CA ILE A 142 -0.21 -9.37 10.84
C ILE A 142 -0.85 -7.99 10.99
N VAL A 143 -0.10 -6.99 11.47
CA VAL A 143 -0.59 -5.61 11.65
C VAL A 143 -1.02 -5.00 10.30
N VAL A 144 -0.17 -5.10 9.28
CA VAL A 144 -0.49 -4.61 7.92
C VAL A 144 -1.72 -5.31 7.36
N ARG A 145 -1.84 -6.63 7.57
CA ARG A 145 -2.98 -7.42 7.12
C ARG A 145 -4.28 -7.00 7.80
N LEU A 146 -4.24 -6.80 9.11
CA LEU A 146 -5.39 -6.32 9.89
C LEU A 146 -5.83 -4.92 9.45
N LEU A 147 -4.88 -4.03 9.20
CA LEU A 147 -5.16 -2.67 8.75
C LEU A 147 -5.68 -2.63 7.32
N SER A 148 -5.13 -3.44 6.41
CA SER A 148 -5.67 -3.62 5.06
C SER A 148 -7.12 -4.09 5.10
N TRP A 149 -7.42 -5.08 5.96
CA TRP A 149 -8.80 -5.57 6.13
C TRP A 149 -9.73 -4.46 6.60
N HIS A 150 -9.32 -3.68 7.60
CA HIS A 150 -10.13 -2.58 8.11
C HIS A 150 -10.40 -1.52 7.04
N ASN A 151 -9.38 -1.18 6.26
CA ASN A 151 -9.49 -0.21 5.19
C ASN A 151 -10.37 -0.70 4.03
N ASP A 152 -10.26 -1.96 3.63
CA ASP A 152 -11.13 -2.57 2.60
C ASP A 152 -12.59 -2.59 3.05
N LYS A 153 -12.86 -2.87 4.34
CA LYS A 153 -14.22 -2.82 4.90
C LYS A 153 -14.78 -1.40 4.89
N LYS A 154 -13.95 -0.39 5.15
CA LYS A 154 -14.35 1.03 5.09
C LYS A 154 -14.69 1.44 3.66
N ILE A 155 -13.82 1.10 2.70
CA ILE A 155 -14.03 1.40 1.27
C ILE A 155 -15.30 0.72 0.75
N ALA A 156 -15.53 -0.55 1.09
CA ALA A 156 -16.75 -1.26 0.68
C ALA A 156 -18.02 -0.60 1.23
N LYS A 157 -17.97 -0.09 2.46
CA LYS A 157 -19.08 0.63 3.07
C LYS A 157 -19.35 1.97 2.38
N GLU A 158 -18.31 2.76 2.11
CA GLU A 158 -18.44 4.03 1.37
C GLU A 158 -19.00 3.84 -0.05
N ILE A 159 -18.61 2.77 -0.75
CA ILE A 159 -19.15 2.43 -2.08
C ILE A 159 -20.64 2.06 -1.99
N ASN A 160 -21.03 1.22 -1.03
CA ASN A 160 -22.43 0.83 -0.84
C ASN A 160 -23.32 2.02 -0.47
N GLU A 161 -22.84 2.90 0.40
CA GLU A 161 -23.53 4.14 0.79
C GLU A 161 -23.62 5.11 -0.39
N GLY A 162 -22.55 5.23 -1.19
CA GLY A 162 -22.52 5.99 -2.43
C GLY A 162 -23.57 5.52 -3.44
N LEU A 163 -23.65 4.21 -3.72
CA LEU A 163 -24.66 3.63 -4.61
C LEU A 163 -26.08 3.90 -4.14
N LYS A 164 -26.32 3.79 -2.83
CA LYS A 164 -27.65 4.02 -2.24
C LYS A 164 -28.08 5.48 -2.41
N SER A 165 -27.18 6.42 -2.13
CA SER A 165 -27.44 7.85 -2.30
C SER A 165 -27.67 8.27 -3.77
N PHE A 166 -27.01 7.60 -4.72
CA PHE A 166 -27.23 7.82 -6.15
C PHE A 166 -28.59 7.29 -6.61
N LYS A 167 -28.98 6.10 -6.12
CA LYS A 167 -30.30 5.52 -6.43
C LYS A 167 -31.43 6.39 -5.87
N ASP A 168 -31.32 6.81 -4.61
CA ASP A 168 -32.33 7.66 -3.96
C ASP A 168 -32.49 9.03 -4.65
N LYS A 169 -31.40 9.59 -5.21
CA LYS A 169 -31.46 10.82 -6.02
C LYS A 169 -32.14 10.64 -7.37
N MET A 170 -32.06 9.47 -7.99
CA MET A 170 -32.76 9.19 -9.26
C MET A 170 -34.24 8.84 -9.03
N GLU A 171 -34.59 8.26 -7.89
CA GLU A 171 -35.96 7.85 -7.55
C GLU A 171 -36.79 9.04 -7.00
N ASN A 172 -36.17 10.01 -6.32
CA ASN A 172 -36.83 11.22 -5.80
C ASN A 172 -36.64 12.48 -6.68
N GLY A 173 -36.02 12.32 -7.86
CA GLY A 173 -35.75 13.41 -8.81
C GLY A 173 -36.77 13.53 -9.95
N PHE A 174 -37.88 12.81 -9.88
CA PHE A 174 -39.04 12.92 -10.76
C PHE A 174 -40.21 13.60 -10.03
#